data_AF-T0L631-F1
#
_entry.id   AF-T0L631-F1
#
_cell.length_a   1.000
_cell.length_b   1.000
_cell.length_c   1.000
_cell.angle_alpha   90.00
_cell.angle_beta   90.00
_cell.angle_gamma   90.00
#
_symmetry.space_group_name_H-M   'P 1'
#
loop_
_entity.id
_entity.type
_entity.pdbx_description
1 polymer ?
#
loop_
_entity_poly.entity_id
_entity_poly.type
_entity_poly.pdbx_seq_one_letter_code
_entity_poly.pdbx_strand_id
1 'polypeptide(L)'
;MKTIYLKSYLEQIDELYKNSSEILNKAVQIPRDKSWNDNNLSSIVEINERQCNIYEETSKDLNLICKELENLLIQVNDEIKMIENDLAEVILQNEARYNELEKCKKLHIESWIREKDPWLTDIKLKIAIKNMYSLKENNSMRITTKISIYSDKLQFAQDTYYQILQNYIKTQKGLFNNMLDFLNIKISPYEINEKYYDTSSANTKEIIESKIINSYEMIINSISNELLKKIFVFIKILNLLNMVYAK
;
A
#
# COMPACT_ATOMS: atom_id res chain seq x y z
N MET A 1 13.00 12.43 -12.28
CA MET A 1 13.33 10.99 -12.38
C MET A 1 13.35 10.29 -11.02
N LYS A 2 14.18 10.70 -10.04
CA LYS A 2 14.28 10.01 -8.73
C LYS A 2 12.99 10.06 -7.90
N THR A 3 12.30 11.20 -7.87
CA THR A 3 11.04 11.38 -7.12
C THR A 3 9.87 10.58 -7.72
N ILE A 4 9.82 10.45 -9.05
CA ILE A 4 8.82 9.63 -9.75
C ILE A 4 9.03 8.17 -9.43
N TYR A 5 10.28 7.69 -9.51
CA TYR A 5 10.63 6.33 -9.11
C TYR A 5 10.25 6.05 -7.65
N LEU A 6 10.57 6.97 -6.73
CA LEU A 6 10.20 6.84 -5.33
C LEU A 6 8.69 6.76 -5.14
N LYS A 7 7.91 7.63 -5.79
CA LYS A 7 6.44 7.57 -5.73
C LYS A 7 5.94 6.20 -6.19
N SER A 8 6.35 5.73 -7.36
CA SER A 8 5.93 4.41 -7.86
C SER A 8 6.36 3.26 -6.95
N TYR A 9 7.55 3.34 -6.35
CA TYR A 9 8.00 2.36 -5.36
C TYR A 9 7.13 2.35 -4.11
N LEU A 10 6.74 3.51 -3.59
CA LEU A 10 5.86 3.61 -2.42
C LEU A 10 4.44 3.13 -2.71
N GLU A 11 3.91 3.41 -3.90
CA GLU A 11 2.62 2.89 -4.36
C GLU A 11 2.60 1.35 -4.38
N GLN A 12 3.70 0.72 -4.81
CA GLN A 12 3.84 -0.74 -4.79
C GLN A 12 3.93 -1.31 -3.37
N ILE A 13 4.60 -0.62 -2.45
CA ILE A 13 4.60 -1.01 -1.03
C ILE A 13 3.20 -0.91 -0.44
N ASP A 14 2.47 0.17 -0.73
CA ASP A 14 1.10 0.36 -0.26
C ASP A 14 0.17 -0.76 -0.74
N GLU A 15 0.30 -1.15 -2.01
CA GLU A 15 -0.43 -2.28 -2.59
C GLU A 15 -0.10 -3.60 -1.88
N LEU A 16 1.17 -3.85 -1.56
CA LEU A 16 1.58 -5.02 -0.79
C LEU A 16 0.99 -5.04 0.62
N TYR A 17 0.94 -3.89 1.31
CA TYR A 17 0.33 -3.81 2.64
C TYR A 17 -1.18 -4.05 2.62
N LYS A 18 -1.88 -3.48 1.63
CA LYS A 18 -3.31 -3.74 1.42
C LYS A 18 -3.58 -5.22 1.16
N ASN A 19 -2.82 -5.84 0.27
CA ASN A 19 -2.94 -7.27 -0.03
C ASN A 19 -2.65 -8.13 1.20
N SER A 20 -1.63 -7.77 1.99
CA SER A 20 -1.28 -8.47 3.23
C SER A 20 -2.39 -8.39 4.27
N SER A 21 -2.96 -7.20 4.47
CA SER A 21 -4.14 -7.01 5.34
C SER A 21 -5.33 -7.84 4.87
N GLU A 22 -5.63 -7.85 3.56
CA GLU A 22 -6.75 -8.62 3.02
C GLU A 22 -6.59 -10.13 3.25
N ILE A 23 -5.38 -10.67 3.06
CA ILE A 23 -5.09 -12.09 3.29
C ILE A 23 -5.29 -12.44 4.77
N LEU A 24 -4.76 -11.63 5.68
CA LEU A 24 -4.90 -11.85 7.12
C LEU A 24 -6.36 -11.74 7.55
N ASN A 25 -7.11 -10.75 7.04
CA ASN A 25 -8.54 -10.60 7.30
C ASN A 25 -9.34 -11.83 6.86
N LYS A 26 -9.03 -12.42 5.69
CA LYS A 26 -9.63 -13.68 5.24
C LYS A 26 -9.30 -14.85 6.17
N ALA A 27 -8.06 -14.93 6.66
CA ALA A 27 -7.63 -15.99 7.57
C ALA A 27 -8.35 -15.92 8.93
N VAL A 28 -8.55 -14.70 9.46
CA VAL A 28 -9.25 -14.46 10.74
C VAL A 28 -10.74 -14.88 10.67
N GLN A 29 -11.37 -14.76 9.49
CA GLN A 29 -12.79 -15.07 9.28
C GLN A 29 -13.10 -16.57 9.11
N ILE A 30 -12.09 -17.44 9.10
CA ILE A 30 -12.31 -18.89 9.01
C ILE A 30 -13.13 -19.35 10.25
N PRO A 31 -14.29 -20.02 10.07
CA PRO A 31 -15.15 -20.42 11.18
C PRO A 31 -14.40 -21.33 12.16
N ARG A 32 -14.50 -21.03 13.46
CA ARG A 32 -13.87 -21.83 14.51
C ARG A 32 -14.86 -22.85 15.06
N ASP A 33 -14.46 -24.12 15.08
CA ASP A 33 -15.20 -25.13 15.85
C ASP A 33 -14.98 -24.86 17.35
N LYS A 34 -16.04 -24.98 18.15
CA LYS A 34 -15.96 -24.82 19.61
C LYS A 34 -15.08 -25.89 20.25
N SER A 35 -14.83 -26.99 19.55
CA SER A 35 -13.88 -28.03 19.96
C SER A 35 -12.40 -27.58 19.89
N TRP A 36 -12.09 -26.47 19.21
CA TRP A 36 -10.73 -25.94 19.00
C TRP A 36 -10.40 -24.77 19.93
N ASN A 37 -10.97 -24.78 21.13
CA ASN A 37 -10.80 -23.72 22.12
C ASN A 37 -9.40 -23.79 22.78
N ASP A 38 -8.38 -23.45 21.99
CA ASP A 38 -6.97 -23.40 22.38
C ASP A 38 -6.55 -21.93 22.53
N ASN A 39 -6.07 -21.58 23.73
CA ASN A 39 -5.60 -20.23 24.06
C ASN A 39 -4.44 -19.77 23.16
N ASN A 40 -3.61 -20.70 22.67
CA ASN A 40 -2.54 -20.39 21.72
C ASN A 40 -3.10 -20.08 20.33
N LEU A 41 -4.14 -20.80 19.87
CA LEU A 41 -4.83 -20.47 18.62
C LEU A 41 -5.53 -19.11 18.71
N SER A 42 -6.17 -18.80 19.84
CA SER A 42 -6.77 -17.48 20.06
C SER A 42 -5.73 -16.37 20.02
N SER A 43 -4.57 -16.59 20.65
CA SER A 43 -3.45 -15.62 20.64
C SER A 43 -2.90 -15.38 19.24
N ILE A 44 -2.78 -16.43 18.41
CA ILE A 44 -2.35 -16.31 17.01
C ILE A 44 -3.33 -15.45 16.20
N VAL A 45 -4.64 -15.65 16.39
CA VAL A 45 -5.63 -14.87 15.64
C VAL A 45 -5.62 -13.41 16.08
N GLU A 46 -5.51 -13.14 17.39
CA GLU A 46 -5.40 -11.77 17.90
C GLU A 46 -4.15 -11.05 17.36
N ILE A 47 -3.01 -11.75 17.23
CA ILE A 47 -1.81 -11.20 16.57
C ILE A 47 -2.11 -10.83 15.12
N ASN A 48 -2.76 -11.71 14.37
CA ASN A 48 -3.08 -11.46 12.97
C ASN A 48 -4.04 -10.28 12.79
N GLU A 49 -5.05 -10.14 13.66
CA GLU A 49 -5.94 -8.97 13.67
C GLU A 49 -5.18 -7.66 13.95
N ARG A 50 -4.25 -7.68 14.92
CA ARG A 50 -3.40 -6.51 15.20
C ARG A 50 -2.45 -6.20 14.04
N GLN A 51 -1.92 -7.21 13.36
CA GLN A 51 -1.11 -7.02 12.15
C GLN A 51 -1.91 -6.38 11.02
N CYS A 52 -3.17 -6.79 10.79
CA CYS A 52 -4.07 -6.12 9.83
C CYS A 52 -4.17 -4.63 10.11
N ASN A 53 -4.47 -4.27 11.37
CA ASN A 53 -4.64 -2.87 11.77
C ASN A 53 -3.37 -2.05 11.53
N ILE A 54 -2.19 -2.59 11.86
CA ILE A 54 -0.91 -1.91 11.62
C ILE A 54 -0.67 -1.70 10.12
N TYR A 55 -0.93 -2.71 9.28
CA TYR A 55 -0.77 -2.56 7.82
C TYR A 55 -1.72 -1.52 7.25
N GLU A 56 -2.97 -1.48 7.70
CA GLU A 56 -3.96 -0.49 7.28
C GLU A 56 -3.61 0.94 7.72
N GLU A 57 -3.14 1.12 8.96
CA GLU A 57 -2.67 2.42 9.45
C GLU A 57 -1.43 2.90 8.69
N THR A 58 -0.44 2.02 8.52
CA THR A 58 0.79 2.34 7.78
C THR A 58 0.50 2.65 6.31
N SER A 59 -0.48 1.96 5.71
CA SER A 59 -0.96 2.25 4.35
C SER A 59 -1.55 3.66 4.24
N LYS A 60 -2.32 4.13 5.23
CA LYS A 60 -2.84 5.52 5.24
C LYS A 60 -1.72 6.55 5.29
N ASP A 61 -0.71 6.32 6.12
CA ASP A 61 0.45 7.21 6.24
C ASP A 61 1.28 7.25 4.95
N LEU A 62 1.51 6.10 4.31
CA LEU A 62 2.18 6.02 3.00
C LEU A 62 1.41 6.77 1.91
N ASN A 63 0.08 6.66 1.90
CA ASN A 63 -0.76 7.40 0.96
C ASN A 63 -0.63 8.92 1.13
N LEU A 64 -0.46 9.40 2.37
CA LEU A 64 -0.23 10.82 2.64
C LEU A 64 1.15 11.26 2.10
N ILE A 65 2.20 10.47 2.35
CA ILE A 65 3.56 10.71 1.83
C ILE A 65 3.55 10.75 0.28
N CYS A 66 2.84 9.84 -0.38
CA CYS A 66 2.71 9.83 -1.84
C CYS A 66 2.06 11.13 -2.37
N LYS A 67 1.03 11.65 -1.69
CA LYS A 67 0.40 12.93 -2.05
C LYS A 67 1.34 14.12 -1.85
N GLU A 68 2.12 14.12 -0.77
CA GLU A 68 3.14 15.16 -0.54
C GLU A 68 4.20 15.17 -1.65
N LEU A 69 4.66 13.99 -2.09
CA LEU A 69 5.58 13.87 -3.23
C LEU A 69 4.98 14.39 -4.54
N GLU A 70 3.70 14.10 -4.78
CA GLU A 70 2.99 14.57 -5.97
C GLU A 70 2.83 16.09 -5.98
N ASN A 71 2.45 16.69 -4.86
CA ASN A 71 2.36 18.14 -4.73
C ASN A 71 3.72 18.81 -4.95
N LEU A 72 4.79 18.23 -4.41
CA LEU A 72 6.15 18.73 -4.61
C LEU A 72 6.57 18.64 -6.09
N LEU A 73 6.23 17.54 -6.77
CA LEU A 73 6.48 17.39 -8.21
C LEU A 73 5.76 18.45 -9.04
N ILE A 74 4.49 18.73 -8.73
CA ILE A 74 3.70 19.78 -9.40
C ILE A 74 4.37 21.13 -9.18
N GLN A 75 4.71 21.46 -7.93
CA GLN A 75 5.37 22.71 -7.59
C GLN A 75 6.68 22.90 -8.38
N VAL A 76 7.56 21.90 -8.39
CA VAL A 76 8.84 21.97 -9.13
C VAL A 76 8.62 22.16 -10.63
N ASN A 77 7.65 21.45 -11.21
CA ASN A 77 7.34 21.60 -12.63
C ASN A 77 6.81 23.00 -12.97
N ASP A 78 5.99 23.58 -12.11
CA ASP A 78 5.47 24.93 -12.32
C ASP A 78 6.57 25.99 -12.17
N GLU A 79 7.50 25.81 -11.24
CA GLU A 79 8.68 26.68 -11.14
C GLU A 79 9.59 26.58 -12.39
N ILE A 80 9.78 25.37 -12.94
CA ILE A 80 10.51 25.18 -14.20
C ILE A 80 9.84 25.94 -15.35
N LYS A 81 8.51 25.84 -15.49
CA LYS A 81 7.77 26.59 -16.52
C LYS A 81 7.91 28.10 -16.34
N MET A 82 7.91 28.59 -15.10
CA MET A 82 8.10 30.02 -14.83
C MET A 82 9.50 30.49 -15.25
N ILE A 83 10.53 29.68 -14.99
CA ILE A 83 11.91 29.94 -15.48
C ILE A 83 11.95 29.99 -17.00
N GLU A 84 11.35 29.01 -17.67
CA GLU A 84 11.31 28.94 -19.14
C GLU A 84 10.60 30.17 -19.74
N ASN A 85 9.47 30.57 -19.17
CA ASN A 85 8.72 31.75 -19.60
C ASN A 85 9.52 33.06 -19.42
N ASP A 86 10.16 33.23 -18.25
CA ASP A 86 11.00 34.41 -17.98
C ASP A 86 12.19 34.49 -18.96
N LEU A 87 12.82 33.35 -19.27
CA LEU A 87 13.92 33.28 -20.23
C LEU A 87 13.46 33.57 -21.66
N ALA A 88 12.32 33.01 -22.07
CA ALA A 88 11.74 33.25 -23.38
C ALA A 88 11.43 34.72 -23.61
N GLU A 89 10.87 35.41 -22.59
CA GLU A 89 10.61 36.85 -22.68
C GLU A 89 11.90 37.66 -22.90
N VAL A 90 12.97 37.34 -22.17
CA VAL A 90 14.27 38.02 -22.33
C VAL A 90 14.88 37.76 -23.70
N ILE A 91 14.80 36.52 -24.22
CA ILE A 91 15.28 36.17 -25.55
C ILE A 91 14.53 37.00 -26.61
N LEU A 92 13.19 37.03 -26.55
CA LEU A 92 12.37 37.78 -27.50
C LEU A 92 12.69 39.28 -27.49
N GLN A 93 12.87 39.88 -26.30
CA GLN A 93 13.24 41.28 -26.18
C GLN A 93 14.63 41.57 -26.78
N ASN A 94 15.60 40.69 -26.54
CA ASN A 94 16.95 40.82 -27.09
C ASN A 94 16.95 40.67 -28.62
N GLU A 95 16.21 39.69 -29.16
CA GLU A 95 16.06 39.51 -30.61
C GLU A 95 15.42 40.70 -31.29
N ALA A 96 14.33 41.23 -30.72
CA ALA A 96 13.65 42.41 -31.27
C ALA A 96 14.60 43.62 -31.36
N ARG A 97 15.42 43.86 -30.33
CA ARG A 97 16.39 44.96 -30.32
C ARG A 97 17.59 44.71 -31.23
N TYR A 98 18.05 43.47 -31.33
CA TYR A 98 19.11 43.12 -32.27
C TYR A 98 18.66 43.37 -33.73
N ASN A 99 17.43 42.97 -34.07
CA ASN A 99 16.85 43.21 -35.38
C ASN A 99 16.71 44.71 -35.70
N GLU A 100 16.32 45.52 -34.72
CA GLU A 100 16.28 46.98 -34.85
C GLU A 100 17.68 47.56 -35.12
N LEU A 101 18.70 47.12 -34.38
CA LEU A 101 20.08 47.55 -34.59
C LEU A 101 20.60 47.19 -35.98
N GLU A 102 20.38 45.94 -36.42
CA GLU A 102 20.79 45.49 -37.76
C GLU A 102 20.09 46.29 -38.86
N LYS A 103 18.81 46.63 -38.69
CA LYS A 103 18.09 47.52 -39.62
C LYS A 103 18.72 48.91 -39.67
N CYS A 104 19.01 49.52 -38.53
CA CYS A 104 19.67 50.84 -38.46
C CYS A 104 21.07 50.81 -39.09
N LYS A 105 21.84 49.75 -38.85
CA LYS A 105 23.18 49.56 -39.42
C LYS A 105 23.12 49.44 -40.94
N LYS A 106 22.20 48.65 -41.49
CA LYS A 106 21.99 48.53 -42.95
C LYS A 106 21.63 49.89 -43.56
N LEU A 107 20.69 50.62 -42.96
CA LEU A 107 20.29 51.95 -43.44
C LEU A 107 21.44 52.96 -43.42
N HIS A 108 22.30 52.90 -42.40
CA HIS A 108 23.47 53.77 -42.32
C HIS A 108 24.48 53.45 -43.43
N ILE A 109 24.80 52.17 -43.63
CA ILE A 109 25.68 51.73 -44.73
C ILE A 109 25.12 52.15 -46.09
N GLU A 110 23.82 51.98 -46.32
CA GLU A 110 23.17 52.41 -47.56
C GLU A 110 23.23 53.93 -47.78
N SER A 111 23.15 54.74 -46.71
CA SER A 111 23.26 56.20 -46.83
C SER A 111 24.65 56.65 -47.30
N TRP A 112 25.71 55.97 -46.84
CA TRP A 112 27.08 56.19 -47.30
C TRP A 112 27.27 55.81 -48.77
N ILE A 113 26.64 54.71 -49.22
CA ILE A 113 26.77 54.21 -50.60
C ILE A 113 25.99 55.08 -51.59
N ARG A 114 24.82 55.60 -51.20
CA ARG A 114 23.87 56.29 -52.10
C ARG A 114 23.93 57.82 -52.05
N GLU A 115 25.02 58.41 -51.53
CA GLU A 115 25.22 59.87 -51.40
C GLU A 115 24.06 60.59 -50.68
N LYS A 116 23.42 59.93 -49.71
CA LYS A 116 22.44 60.57 -48.81
C LYS A 116 23.15 61.06 -47.56
N ASP A 117 22.58 62.05 -46.88
CA ASP A 117 23.13 62.58 -45.63
C ASP A 117 23.30 61.48 -44.55
N PRO A 118 24.54 61.04 -44.25
CA PRO A 118 24.80 59.96 -43.30
C PRO A 118 24.66 60.40 -41.84
N TRP A 119 24.64 61.70 -41.57
CA TRP A 119 24.59 62.23 -40.21
C TRP A 119 23.25 61.94 -39.53
N LEU A 120 22.15 61.96 -40.30
CA LEU A 120 20.81 61.61 -39.80
C LEU A 120 20.68 60.12 -39.48
N THR A 121 21.37 59.25 -40.21
CA THR A 121 21.36 57.79 -39.96
C THR A 121 22.33 57.41 -38.85
N ASP A 122 23.44 58.15 -38.67
CA ASP A 122 24.40 57.99 -37.56
C ASP A 122 23.74 58.23 -36.19
N ILE A 123 22.95 59.30 -36.05
CA ILE A 123 22.20 59.58 -34.81
C ILE A 123 21.27 58.41 -34.45
N LYS A 124 20.53 57.89 -35.44
CA LYS A 124 19.62 56.75 -35.24
C LYS A 124 20.38 55.47 -34.86
N LEU A 125 21.52 55.21 -35.49
CA LEU A 125 22.37 54.08 -35.18
C LEU A 125 22.92 54.17 -33.75
N LYS A 126 23.42 55.34 -33.34
CA LYS A 126 23.91 55.58 -31.97
C LYS A 126 22.82 55.37 -30.92
N ILE A 127 21.59 55.83 -31.18
CA ILE A 127 20.44 55.60 -30.29
C ILE A 127 20.13 54.09 -30.20
N ALA A 128 20.09 53.37 -31.33
CA ALA A 128 19.84 51.94 -31.34
C ALA A 128 20.91 51.16 -30.56
N ILE A 129 22.19 51.51 -30.72
CA ILE A 129 23.30 50.93 -29.95
C ILE A 129 23.11 51.19 -28.46
N LYS A 130 22.84 52.44 -28.06
CA LYS A 130 22.63 52.80 -26.66
C LYS A 130 21.47 52.01 -26.03
N ASN A 131 20.34 51.93 -26.75
CA ASN A 131 19.16 51.20 -26.31
C ASN A 131 19.45 49.70 -26.13
N MET A 132 20.24 49.10 -27.02
CA MET A 132 20.65 47.69 -26.90
C MET A 132 21.51 47.46 -25.65
N TYR A 133 22.50 48.31 -25.38
CA TYR A 133 23.33 48.20 -24.18
C TYR A 133 22.51 48.39 -22.90
N SER A 134 21.63 49.38 -22.85
CA SER A 134 20.76 49.59 -21.68
C SER A 134 19.80 48.41 -21.45
N LEU A 135 19.25 47.83 -22.51
CA LEU A 135 18.39 46.65 -22.37
C LEU A 135 19.20 45.45 -21.88
N LYS A 136 20.41 45.25 -22.41
CA LYS A 136 21.29 44.15 -21.98
C LYS A 136 21.61 44.25 -20.49
N GLU A 137 21.91 45.44 -20.00
CA GLU A 137 22.19 45.69 -18.58
C GLU A 137 20.94 45.40 -17.71
N ASN A 138 19.78 45.93 -18.11
CA ASN A 138 18.51 45.67 -17.43
C ASN A 138 18.15 44.18 -17.41
N ASN A 139 18.30 43.48 -18.54
CA ASN A 139 18.03 42.05 -18.65
C ASN A 139 19.02 41.23 -17.82
N SER A 140 20.29 41.61 -17.79
CA SER A 140 21.29 40.98 -16.92
C SER A 140 20.89 41.11 -15.45
N MET A 141 20.52 42.31 -15.00
CA MET A 141 20.08 42.54 -13.62
C MET A 141 18.82 41.76 -13.28
N ARG A 142 17.84 41.72 -14.20
CA ARG A 142 16.60 40.95 -14.06
C ARG A 142 16.90 39.45 -13.94
N ILE A 143 17.74 38.90 -14.81
CA ILE A 143 18.15 37.49 -14.77
C ILE A 143 18.87 37.17 -13.46
N THR A 144 19.86 37.98 -13.04
CA THR A 144 20.60 37.74 -11.79
C THR A 144 19.67 37.72 -10.58
N THR A 145 18.71 38.66 -10.52
CA THR A 145 17.72 38.70 -9.44
C THR A 145 16.84 37.44 -9.44
N LYS A 146 16.37 37.03 -10.62
CA LYS A 146 15.55 35.83 -10.79
C LYS A 146 16.30 34.55 -10.45
N ILE A 147 17.59 34.44 -10.79
CA ILE A 147 18.43 33.30 -10.42
C ILE A 147 18.46 33.12 -8.90
N SER A 148 18.63 34.21 -8.13
CA SER A 148 18.62 34.14 -6.67
C SER A 148 17.27 33.61 -6.16
N ILE A 149 16.16 34.16 -6.65
CA ILE A 149 14.80 33.76 -6.24
C ILE A 149 14.56 32.28 -6.56
N TYR A 150 14.92 31.82 -7.75
CA TYR A 150 14.72 30.42 -8.15
C TYR A 150 15.66 29.48 -7.38
N SER A 151 16.87 29.91 -7.05
CA SER A 151 17.78 29.15 -6.18
C SER A 151 17.16 28.91 -4.81
N ASP A 152 16.59 29.94 -4.19
CA ASP A 152 15.95 29.82 -2.87
C ASP A 152 14.74 28.89 -2.91
N LYS A 153 13.92 28.99 -3.97
CA LYS A 153 12.76 28.11 -4.17
C LYS A 153 13.15 26.65 -4.39
N LEU A 154 14.20 26.40 -5.17
CA LEU A 154 14.70 25.04 -5.40
C LEU A 154 15.33 24.45 -4.13
N GLN A 155 16.02 25.27 -3.33
CA GLN A 155 16.53 24.85 -2.04
C GLN A 155 15.38 24.47 -1.10
N PHE A 156 14.33 25.29 -1.03
CA PHE A 156 13.13 24.97 -0.26
C PHE A 156 12.48 23.65 -0.71
N ALA A 157 12.38 23.43 -2.03
CA ALA A 157 11.85 22.18 -2.58
C ALA A 157 12.73 20.97 -2.21
N GLN A 158 14.05 21.14 -2.20
CA GLN A 158 15.00 20.12 -1.77
C GLN A 158 14.85 19.80 -0.27
N ASP A 159 14.73 20.81 0.59
CA ASP A 159 14.54 20.64 2.03
C ASP A 159 13.21 19.92 2.32
N THR A 160 12.15 20.30 1.61
CA THR A 160 10.84 19.65 1.67
C THR A 160 10.95 18.17 1.26
N TYR A 161 11.68 17.85 0.19
CA TYR A 161 11.92 16.47 -0.22
C TYR A 161 12.62 15.65 0.87
N TYR A 162 13.63 16.23 1.54
CA TYR A 162 14.31 15.57 2.65
C TYR A 162 13.38 15.31 3.83
N GLN A 163 12.48 16.25 4.16
CA GLN A 163 11.49 16.04 5.22
C GLN A 163 10.53 14.89 4.89
N ILE A 164 10.07 14.81 3.64
CA ILE A 164 9.21 13.70 3.18
C ILE A 164 9.94 12.35 3.32
N LEU A 165 11.22 12.29 2.95
CA LEU A 165 12.04 11.08 3.13
C LEU A 165 12.22 10.71 4.60
N GLN A 166 12.45 11.68 5.48
CA GLN A 166 12.56 11.44 6.92
C GLN A 166 11.25 10.93 7.51
N ASN A 167 10.12 11.49 7.08
CA ASN A 167 8.78 11.02 7.46
C ASN A 167 8.58 9.57 7.04
N TYR A 168 8.92 9.22 5.79
CA TYR A 168 8.87 7.83 5.31
C TYR A 168 9.71 6.88 6.18
N ILE A 169 10.98 7.23 6.46
CA ILE A 169 11.85 6.40 7.30
C ILE A 169 11.25 6.25 8.71
N LYS A 170 10.65 7.31 9.26
CA LYS A 170 10.00 7.28 10.57
C LYS A 170 8.77 6.35 10.57
N THR A 171 7.93 6.43 9.55
CA THR A 171 6.78 5.54 9.36
C THR A 171 7.22 4.07 9.27
N GLN A 172 8.26 3.78 8.49
CA GLN A 172 8.81 2.43 8.37
C GLN A 172 9.39 1.92 9.70
N LYS A 173 10.12 2.75 10.44
CA LYS A 173 10.59 2.39 11.79
C LYS A 173 9.44 2.12 12.75
N GLY A 174 8.38 2.92 12.69
CA GLY A 174 7.15 2.73 13.47
C GLY A 174 6.52 1.37 13.18
N LEU A 175 6.34 1.03 11.90
CA LEU A 175 5.85 -0.29 11.46
C LEU A 175 6.67 -1.43 12.09
N PHE A 176 8.00 -1.42 11.93
CA PHE A 176 8.83 -2.50 12.45
C PHE A 176 8.81 -2.59 13.98
N ASN A 177 8.77 -1.47 14.69
CA ASN A 177 8.67 -1.47 16.15
C ASN A 177 7.33 -2.04 16.62
N ASN A 178 6.22 -1.62 16.01
CA ASN A 178 4.90 -2.13 16.36
C ASN A 178 4.77 -3.63 16.05
N MET A 179 5.42 -4.11 14.99
CA MET A 179 5.48 -5.54 14.66
C MET A 179 6.36 -6.34 15.64
N LEU A 180 7.42 -5.73 16.17
CA LEU A 180 8.31 -6.35 17.15
C LEU A 180 7.58 -6.64 18.48
N ASP A 181 6.60 -5.82 18.86
CA ASP A 181 5.80 -6.02 20.07
C ASP A 181 5.05 -7.36 20.06
N PHE A 182 4.76 -7.93 18.89
CA PHE A 182 4.13 -9.25 18.77
C PHE A 182 5.04 -10.41 19.19
N LEU A 183 6.35 -10.25 19.09
CA LEU A 183 7.31 -11.28 19.51
C LEU A 183 7.35 -11.46 21.03
N ASN A 184 6.84 -10.49 21.79
CA ASN A 184 6.81 -10.51 23.25
C ASN A 184 5.58 -11.22 23.83
N ILE A 185 4.69 -11.76 22.99
CA ILE A 185 3.51 -12.50 23.45
C ILE A 185 3.96 -13.85 23.99
N LYS A 186 3.77 -14.05 25.30
CA LYS A 186 4.06 -15.32 25.96
C LYS A 186 3.06 -16.38 25.49
N ILE A 187 3.51 -17.25 24.60
CA ILE A 187 2.81 -18.49 24.29
C ILE A 187 2.77 -19.29 25.59
N SER A 188 1.56 -19.56 26.11
CA SER A 188 1.46 -20.39 27.31
C SER A 188 1.90 -21.81 26.94
N PRO A 189 2.88 -22.40 27.63
CA PRO A 189 3.06 -23.84 27.54
C PRO A 189 1.71 -24.45 27.96
N TYR A 190 1.17 -25.31 27.10
CA TYR A 190 -0.16 -25.89 27.25
C TYR A 190 -0.34 -26.49 28.65
N GLU A 191 -0.90 -25.71 29.58
CA GLU A 191 -1.40 -26.23 30.84
C GLU A 191 -2.86 -26.60 30.58
N ILE A 192 -3.12 -27.91 30.49
CA ILE A 192 -4.46 -28.46 30.61
C ILE A 192 -4.97 -27.99 31.98
N ASN A 193 -5.63 -26.84 32.08
CA ASN A 193 -6.38 -26.41 33.26
C ASN A 193 -7.10 -25.08 33.02
N GLU A 194 -8.16 -25.10 32.22
CA GLU A 194 -9.25 -24.13 32.40
C GLU A 194 -10.58 -24.90 32.37
N LYS A 195 -10.90 -25.55 33.51
CA LYS A 195 -12.29 -25.89 33.83
C LYS A 195 -13.02 -24.58 34.10
N TYR A 196 -13.69 -24.02 33.10
CA TYR A 196 -14.71 -23.01 33.34
C TYR A 196 -16.12 -23.60 33.23
N TYR A 197 -16.97 -23.06 34.10
CA TYR A 197 -18.25 -23.59 34.56
C TYR A 197 -19.15 -24.13 33.45
N ASP A 198 -19.49 -25.41 33.60
CA ASP A 198 -20.59 -26.08 32.91
C ASP A 198 -21.85 -25.20 32.93
N THR A 199 -22.21 -24.62 31.78
CA THR A 199 -23.64 -24.44 31.47
C THR A 199 -24.16 -25.78 30.98
N SER A 200 -24.50 -26.63 31.96
CA SER A 200 -25.35 -27.83 31.84
C SER A 200 -25.11 -28.73 30.61
N SER A 201 -23.89 -29.23 30.42
CA SER A 201 -23.62 -30.34 29.48
C SER A 201 -23.59 -31.73 30.13
N ALA A 202 -23.82 -31.84 31.44
CA ALA A 202 -23.63 -33.10 32.15
C ALA A 202 -24.65 -34.22 31.84
N ASN A 203 -25.83 -33.92 31.25
CA ASN A 203 -26.87 -34.95 31.07
C ASN A 203 -27.00 -35.53 29.66
N THR A 204 -26.41 -34.94 28.61
CA THR A 204 -26.64 -35.45 27.24
C THR A 204 -25.75 -36.63 26.86
N LYS A 205 -24.53 -36.73 27.39
CA LYS A 205 -23.64 -37.88 27.07
C LYS A 205 -24.08 -39.18 27.77
N GLU A 206 -24.40 -39.14 29.07
CA GLU A 206 -24.87 -40.33 29.80
C GLU A 206 -26.25 -40.83 29.31
N ILE A 207 -27.14 -39.92 28.91
CA ILE A 207 -28.46 -40.31 28.34
C ILE A 207 -28.29 -40.96 26.95
N ILE A 208 -27.31 -40.53 26.15
CA ILE A 208 -27.04 -41.13 24.84
C ILE A 208 -26.32 -42.47 24.99
N GLU A 209 -25.32 -42.59 25.87
CA GLU A 209 -24.64 -43.88 26.12
C GLU A 209 -25.58 -44.92 26.72
N SER A 210 -26.42 -44.56 27.70
CA SER A 210 -27.41 -45.50 28.26
C SER A 210 -28.50 -45.91 27.27
N LYS A 211 -28.95 -45.01 26.38
CA LYS A 211 -29.88 -45.37 25.28
C LYS A 211 -29.23 -46.26 24.23
N ILE A 212 -27.96 -46.03 23.91
CA ILE A 212 -27.22 -46.85 22.95
C ILE A 212 -26.95 -48.24 23.54
N ILE A 213 -26.49 -48.33 24.79
CA ILE A 213 -26.25 -49.60 25.48
C ILE A 213 -27.56 -50.40 25.62
N ASN A 214 -28.65 -49.77 26.06
CA ASN A 214 -29.95 -50.45 26.18
C ASN A 214 -30.50 -50.93 24.82
N SER A 215 -30.28 -50.17 23.74
CA SER A 215 -30.72 -50.60 22.41
C SER A 215 -29.85 -51.74 21.85
N TYR A 216 -28.54 -51.75 22.12
CA TYR A 216 -27.68 -52.90 21.81
C TYR A 216 -28.04 -54.15 22.62
N GLU A 217 -28.31 -54.03 23.92
CA GLU A 217 -28.73 -55.17 24.75
C GLU A 217 -30.08 -55.75 24.30
N MET A 218 -31.04 -54.90 23.90
CA MET A 218 -32.31 -55.37 23.33
C MET A 218 -32.10 -56.13 22.01
N ILE A 219 -31.22 -55.66 21.14
CA ILE A 219 -30.89 -56.33 19.87
C ILE A 219 -30.22 -57.68 20.14
N ILE A 220 -29.24 -57.73 21.05
CA ILE A 220 -28.54 -58.97 21.43
C ILE A 220 -29.53 -59.98 22.02
N ASN A 221 -30.41 -59.56 22.92
CA ASN A 221 -31.41 -60.44 23.52
C ASN A 221 -32.45 -60.93 22.50
N SER A 222 -32.83 -60.09 21.52
CA SER A 222 -33.69 -60.50 20.40
C SER A 222 -33.03 -61.58 19.54
N ILE A 223 -31.77 -61.37 19.13
CA ILE A 223 -31.02 -62.33 18.32
C ILE A 223 -30.81 -63.64 19.09
N SER A 224 -30.46 -63.56 20.37
CA SER A 224 -30.24 -64.73 21.22
C SER A 224 -31.52 -65.57 21.37
N ASN A 225 -32.67 -64.92 21.57
CA ASN A 225 -33.97 -65.61 21.64
C ASN A 225 -34.41 -66.22 20.30
N GLU A 226 -34.13 -65.57 19.16
CA GLU A 226 -34.39 -66.18 17.85
C GLU A 226 -33.49 -67.39 17.59
N LEU A 227 -32.21 -67.33 17.96
CA LEU A 227 -31.28 -68.45 17.84
C LEU A 227 -31.72 -69.64 18.71
N LEU A 228 -32.14 -69.39 19.95
CA LEU A 228 -32.68 -70.44 20.82
C LEU A 228 -33.95 -71.08 20.23
N LYS A 229 -34.86 -70.28 19.66
CA LYS A 229 -36.04 -70.81 18.95
C LYS A 229 -35.64 -71.67 17.75
N LYS A 230 -34.67 -71.23 16.94
CA LYS A 230 -34.18 -71.99 15.79
C LYS A 230 -33.49 -73.29 16.19
N ILE A 231 -32.69 -73.27 17.27
CA ILE A 231 -32.08 -74.47 17.84
C ILE A 231 -33.16 -75.45 18.32
N PHE A 232 -34.21 -74.97 18.98
CA PHE A 232 -35.31 -75.81 19.45
C PHE A 232 -36.06 -76.48 18.28
N VAL A 233 -36.30 -75.72 17.20
CA VAL A 233 -36.88 -76.26 15.96
C VAL A 233 -35.94 -77.30 15.33
N PHE A 234 -34.63 -77.03 15.30
CA PHE A 234 -33.64 -77.96 14.75
C PHE A 234 -33.58 -79.27 15.54
N ILE A 235 -33.57 -79.22 16.87
CA ILE A 235 -33.63 -80.40 17.75
C ILE A 235 -34.92 -81.19 17.50
N LYS A 236 -36.06 -80.50 17.34
CA LYS A 236 -37.35 -81.15 17.05
C LYS A 236 -37.35 -81.85 15.69
N ILE A 237 -36.76 -81.23 14.67
CA ILE A 237 -36.57 -81.82 13.33
C ILE A 237 -35.60 -83.01 13.40
N LEU A 238 -34.50 -82.90 14.15
CA LEU A 238 -33.53 -83.99 14.34
C LEU A 238 -34.17 -85.22 15.01
N ASN A 239 -35.00 -84.99 16.03
CA ASN A 239 -35.75 -86.05 16.71
C ASN A 239 -36.80 -86.69 15.79
N LEU A 240 -37.47 -85.90 14.95
CA LEU A 240 -38.39 -86.41 13.93
C LEU A 240 -37.67 -87.25 12.87
N LEU A 241 -36.50 -86.80 12.38
CA LEU A 241 -35.68 -87.56 11.43
C LEU A 241 -35.17 -88.87 12.06
N ASN A 242 -34.68 -88.83 13.30
CA ASN A 242 -34.27 -90.05 14.02
C ASN A 242 -35.42 -91.04 14.20
N MET A 243 -36.67 -90.57 14.35
CA MET A 243 -37.85 -91.46 14.38
C MET A 243 -38.22 -92.05 13.01
N VAL A 244 -37.93 -91.34 11.91
CA VAL A 244 -38.21 -91.81 10.54
C VAL A 244 -37.16 -92.82 10.05
N TYR A 245 -35.89 -92.67 10.46
CA TYR A 245 -34.80 -93.58 10.08
C TYR A 245 -34.60 -94.78 11.02
N ALA A 246 -35.41 -94.93 12.07
CA ALA A 246 -35.38 -96.05 13.02
C ALA A 246 -36.39 -97.17 12.70
N LYS A 247 -36.87 -97.25 11.45
CA LYS A 247 -37.67 -98.35 10.89
C LYS A 247 -36.95 -98.93 9.67
#